data_AF-A0A6M4H592-F1
#
_entry.id   AF-A0A6M4H592-F1
#
_cell.length_a   1.000
_cell.length_b   1.000
_cell.length_c   1.000
_cell.angle_alpha   90.00
_cell.angle_beta   90.00
_cell.angle_gamma   90.00
#
_symmetry.space_group_name_H-M   'P 1'
#
loop_
_entity.id
_entity.type
_entity.pdbx_description
1 polymer ?
#
loop_
_entity_poly.entity_id
_entity_poly.type
_entity_poly.pdbx_seq_one_letter_code
_entity_poly.pdbx_strand_id
1 'polypeptide(L)' 'MTETLQCLKKHGQRLDLEIAKEMRMPLVTVRQHLTALAASREAIVCKTIQFDNGRQFEAWQCRISGFVPPSAPGRKPKSK' A
#
# COMPACT_ATOMS: atom_id res chain seq x y z
N MET A 1 5.81 -16.95 2.92
CA MET A 1 5.75 -15.48 2.73
C MET A 1 4.47 -15.18 1.96
N THR A 2 3.57 -14.39 2.54
CA THR A 2 2.26 -14.06 1.94
C THR A 2 2.44 -13.27 0.64
N GLU A 3 1.73 -13.65 -0.41
CA GLU A 3 1.81 -13.03 -1.75
C GLU A 3 1.50 -11.51 -1.70
N THR A 4 0.62 -11.11 -0.77
CA THR A 4 0.30 -9.71 -0.45
C THR A 4 1.53 -8.90 -0.06
N LEU A 5 2.47 -9.48 0.70
CA LEU A 5 3.71 -8.80 1.08
C LEU A 5 4.65 -8.62 -0.12
N GLN A 6 4.72 -9.60 -1.02
CA GLN A 6 5.51 -9.48 -2.26
C GLN A 6 4.95 -8.39 -3.17
N CYS A 7 3.63 -8.31 -3.31
CA CYS A 7 2.97 -7.21 -4.01
C CYS A 7 3.35 -5.86 -3.40
N LEU A 8 3.30 -5.73 -2.07
CA LEU A 8 3.74 -4.50 -1.41
C LEU A 8 5.23 -4.21 -1.64
N LYS A 9 6.10 -5.22 -1.68
CA LYS A 9 7.56 -5.04 -1.89
C LYS A 9 7.86 -4.50 -3.27
N LYS A 10 7.11 -4.94 -4.27
CA LYS A 10 7.25 -4.51 -5.66
C LYS A 10 6.85 -3.05 -5.86
N HIS A 11 5.82 -2.58 -5.15
CA HIS A 11 5.22 -1.25 -5.39
C HIS A 11 5.51 -0.23 -4.28
N GLY A 12 5.99 -0.67 -3.12
CA GLY A 12 6.25 0.14 -1.93
C GLY A 12 4.99 0.51 -1.15
N GLN A 13 4.04 1.16 -1.82
CA GLN A 13 2.76 1.61 -1.28
C GLN A 13 1.64 1.31 -2.27
N ARG A 14 0.50 0.81 -1.77
CA ARG A 14 -0.65 0.48 -2.63
C ARG A 14 -1.99 0.43 -1.89
N LEU A 15 -3.09 0.61 -2.62
CA LEU A 15 -4.45 0.47 -2.06
C LEU A 15 -4.86 -1.01 -2.00
N ASP A 16 -5.66 -1.38 -1.01
CA ASP A 16 -6.25 -2.72 -0.87
C ASP A 16 -7.04 -3.17 -2.11
N LEU A 17 -7.77 -2.26 -2.76
CA LEU A 17 -8.47 -2.53 -4.02
C LEU A 17 -7.52 -2.87 -5.17
N GLU A 18 -6.38 -2.21 -5.25
CA GLU A 18 -5.39 -2.45 -6.31
C GLU A 18 -4.63 -3.75 -6.06
N ILE A 19 -4.32 -4.05 -4.80
CA ILE A 19 -3.74 -5.33 -4.39
C ILE A 19 -4.72 -6.46 -4.71
N ALA A 20 -6.01 -6.30 -4.41
CA ALA A 20 -7.04 -7.27 -4.76
C ALA A 20 -7.11 -7.53 -6.26
N LYS A 21 -7.03 -6.47 -7.08
CA LYS A 21 -6.99 -6.57 -8.55
C LYS A 21 -5.74 -7.27 -9.07
N GLU A 22 -4.54 -6.92 -8.59
CA GLU A 22 -3.29 -7.55 -9.04
C GLU A 22 -3.22 -9.02 -8.63
N MET A 23 -3.63 -9.33 -7.41
CA MET A 23 -3.60 -10.69 -6.86
C MET A 23 -4.78 -11.55 -7.33
N ARG A 24 -5.79 -10.95 -7.96
CA ARG A 24 -7.08 -11.60 -8.30
C ARG A 24 -7.72 -12.31 -7.09
N MET A 25 -7.65 -11.66 -5.93
CA MET A 25 -8.21 -12.17 -4.67
C MET A 25 -9.41 -11.34 -4.20
N PRO A 26 -10.32 -11.93 -3.41
CA PRO A 26 -11.37 -11.17 -2.74
C PRO A 26 -10.77 -10.11 -1.80
N LEU A 27 -11.42 -8.94 -1.74
CA LEU A 27 -10.98 -7.82 -0.90
C LEU A 27 -10.90 -8.20 0.59
N VAL A 28 -11.83 -9.05 1.05
CA VAL A 28 -11.87 -9.54 2.44
C VAL A 28 -10.59 -10.31 2.77
N THR A 29 -10.16 -11.21 1.89
CA THR A 29 -8.93 -12.01 2.05
C THR A 29 -7.70 -11.11 2.07
N VAL A 30 -7.64 -10.12 1.16
CA VAL A 30 -6.55 -9.13 1.15
C VAL A 30 -6.50 -8.37 2.48
N ARG A 31 -7.64 -7.91 2.99
CA ARG A 31 -7.71 -7.21 4.29
C ARG A 31 -7.28 -8.09 5.45
N GLN A 32 -7.67 -9.37 5.47
CA GLN A 32 -7.21 -10.34 6.48
C GLN A 32 -5.67 -10.49 6.45
N HIS A 33 -5.07 -10.65 5.27
CA HIS A 33 -3.61 -10.71 5.13
C HIS A 33 -2.93 -9.43 5.59
N LEU A 34 -3.48 -8.26 5.23
CA LEU A 34 -2.95 -6.96 5.63
C LEU A 34 -3.02 -6.75 7.15
N THR A 35 -4.11 -7.18 7.79
CA THR A 35 -4.23 -7.13 9.25
C THR A 35 -3.20 -8.03 9.92
N ALA A 36 -2.95 -9.24 9.39
CA ALA A 36 -1.90 -10.13 9.89
C ALA A 36 -0.50 -9.51 9.74
N LEU A 37 -0.21 -8.89 8.59
CA LEU A 37 1.06 -8.20 8.33
C LEU A 37 1.24 -6.95 9.20
N ALA A 38 0.16 -6.25 9.52
CA ALA A 38 0.19 -5.13 10.45
C ALA A 38 0.47 -5.60 11.88
N ALA A 39 -0.14 -6.72 12.30
CA ALA A 39 0.11 -7.34 13.59
C ALA A 39 1.57 -7.81 13.74
N SER A 40 2.18 -8.34 12.67
CA SER A 40 3.61 -8.70 12.62
C SER A 40 4.56 -7.52 12.42
N ARG A 41 4.04 -6.29 12.30
CA ARG A 41 4.79 -5.05 12.03
C ARG A 41 5.56 -5.04 10.70
N GLU A 42 5.20 -5.93 9.76
CA GLU A 42 5.78 -5.98 8.42
C GLU A 42 5.17 -4.96 7.46
N ALA A 43 3.90 -4.61 7.68
CA ALA A 43 3.19 -3.61 6.91
C ALA A 43 2.53 -2.56 7.82
N ILE A 44 2.33 -1.36 7.27
CA ILE A 44 1.55 -0.30 7.87
C ILE A 44 0.29 -0.15 7.03
N VAL A 45 -0.87 -0.17 7.70
CA VAL A 45 -2.19 -0.08 7.08
C VAL A 45 -2.90 1.15 7.65
N CYS A 46 -3.29 2.07 6.77
CA CYS A 46 -4.03 3.28 7.12
C CYS A 46 -5.39 3.26 6.43
N LYS A 47 -6.46 3.49 7.19
CA LYS A 47 -7.78 3.74 6.62
C LYS A 47 -7.82 5.15 6.05
N THR A 48 -8.24 5.26 4.81
CA THR A 48 -8.33 6.54 4.09
C THR A 48 -9.69 6.66 3.44
N ILE A 49 -10.18 7.90 3.31
CA ILE A 49 -11.35 8.20 2.50
C ILE A 49 -10.85 8.57 1.11
N GLN A 50 -11.25 7.81 0.11
CA GLN A 50 -10.95 8.06 -1.29
C GLN A 50 -12.20 8.61 -1.98
N PHE A 51 -11.99 9.40 -3.02
CA PHE A 51 -13.06 9.95 -3.85
C PHE A 51 -12.85 9.45 -5.28
N ASP A 52 -13.83 8.74 -5.82
CA ASP A 52 -13.86 8.35 -7.23
C ASP A 52 -15.14 8.89 -7.87
N ASN A 53 -14.99 9.68 -8.94
CA ASN A 53 -16.09 10.35 -9.64
C ASN A 53 -17.07 11.11 -8.71
N GLY A 54 -16.52 11.77 -7.68
CA GLY A 54 -17.32 12.52 -6.69
C GLY A 54 -18.00 11.66 -5.62
N ARG A 55 -17.87 10.32 -5.69
CA ARG A 55 -18.37 9.41 -4.66
C ARG A 55 -17.26 9.08 -3.65
N GLN A 56 -17.54 9.31 -2.38
CA GLN A 56 -16.65 8.91 -1.30
C GLN A 56 -16.74 7.40 -1.01
N PHE A 57 -15.61 6.78 -0.71
CA PHE A 57 -15.54 5.42 -0.19
C PHE A 57 -14.35 5.24 0.76
N GLU A 58 -14.45 4.29 1.68
CA GLU A 58 -13.35 3.95 2.59
C GLU A 58 -12.42 2.92 1.92
N ALA A 59 -11.14 3.25 1.84
CA ALA A 59 -10.08 2.39 1.29
C ALA A 59 -8.95 2.20 2.31
N TRP A 60 -8.16 1.14 2.13
CA TRP A 60 -7.00 0.91 2.98
C TRP A 60 -5.72 1.18 2.19
N GLN A 61 -4.97 2.17 2.62
CA GLN A 61 -3.65 2.48 2.09
C GLN A 61 -2.60 1.68 2.84
N CYS A 62 -1.87 0.85 2.10
CA CYS A 62 -0.96 -0.13 2.66
C CYS A 62 0.46 0.16 2.18
N ARG A 63 1.42 0.14 3.09
CA ARG A 63 2.85 0.29 2.76
C ARG A 63 3.70 -0.66 3.59
N ILE A 64 4.90 -0.98 3.12
CA ILE A 64 5.85 -1.76 3.92
C ILE A 64 6.43 -0.93 5.06
N SER A 65 6.59 -1.58 6.21
CA SER A 65 7.29 -1.01 7.34
C SER A 65 8.75 -0.74 6.98
N GLY A 66 9.22 0.49 7.20
CA GLY A 66 10.60 0.88 6.87
C GLY A 66 10.87 1.09 5.37
N PHE A 67 9.85 1.13 4.51
CA PHE A 67 10.05 1.47 3.11
C PHE A 67 10.46 2.94 2.96
N VAL A 68 11.67 3.16 2.43
CA VAL A 68 12.16 4.49 2.06
C VAL A 68 11.87 4.69 0.58
N PRO A 69 11.03 5.66 0.20
CA PRO A 69 10.73 5.91 -1.21
C PRO A 69 12.02 6.33 -1.94
N PRO A 70 12.17 5.96 -3.23
CA PRO A 70 13.30 6.41 -4.03
C PRO A 70 13.33 7.94 -4.08
N SER A 71 14.53 8.52 -4.16
CA SER A 71 14.68 9.96 -4.31
C SER A 71 13.89 10.43 -5.53
N ALA A 72 12.98 11.39 -5.32
CA ALA A 72 12.14 11.91 -6.39
C ALA A 72 13.03 12.42 -7.55
N PRO A 73 12.69 12.11 -8.81
CA PRO A 73 13.40 12.67 -9.95
C PRO A 73 13.12 14.18 -10.02
N GLY A 74 14.04 14.95 -9.46
CA GLY A 74 14.00 16.39 -9.35
C GLY A 74 15.35 16.94 -8.90
N ARG A 75 15.71 18.13 -9.38
CA ARG A 75 17.01 18.77 -9.12
C ARG A 75 17.13 19.07 -7.62
N LYS A 76 17.97 18.31 -6.88
CA LYS A 76 18.58 18.88 -5.68
C LYS A 76 19.25 20.19 -6.10
N PRO A 77 18.96 21.35 -5.47
CA PRO A 77 19.73 22.55 -5.75
C PRO A 77 21.20 22.17 -5.54
N LYS A 78 22.04 22.33 -6.58
CA LYS A 78 23.48 22.28 -6.37
C LYS A 78 23.77 23.41 -5.38
N SER A 79 24.43 23.10 -4.26
CA SER A 79 25.06 24.14 -3.44
C SER A 79 25.88 25.01 -4.38
N LYS A 80 25.75 26.32 -4.24
CA LYS A 80 26.73 27.24 -4.79
C LYS A 80 28.07 27.01 -4.11
#